data_AF-A0A084R0Y8-F1
#
_entry.id   AF-A0A084R0Y8-F1
#
_cell.length_a   1.000
_cell.length_b   1.000
_cell.length_c   1.000
_cell.angle_alpha   90.00
_cell.angle_beta   90.00
_cell.angle_gamma   90.00
#
_symmetry.space_group_name_H-M   'P 1'
#
loop_
_entity.id
_entity.type
_entity.pdbx_description
1 polymer ?
#
loop_
_entity_poly.entity_id
_entity_poly.type
_entity_poly.pdbx_seq_one_letter_code
_entity_poly.pdbx_strand_id
1 'polypeptide(L)'
;MQLINLLLLPALLLGSGHASAVPQDHALQARQGDRGSYTVSGLGSRKQAILNAGGNTLDLAIAMLETDGMTTDYAYDMRDDAANFGVFKQNWGMLRVCASRAGFAGQSTSQWNNGARLNWDIYADVASRWDCQNYYGYNRWFAGHRNGATGLANLDTQDIQNYRSAIQWIQSQIDSNSRYRTDDTRFWVNVPPI
;
A
#
# COMPACT_ATOMS: atom_id res chain seq x y z
N MET A 1 -46.75 -78.53 14.50
CA MET A 1 -46.53 -77.89 15.81
C MET A 1 -45.53 -76.75 15.61
N GLN A 2 -45.86 -75.58 16.15
CA GLN A 2 -45.21 -74.25 16.04
C GLN A 2 -43.67 -74.29 16.04
N LEU A 3 -42.99 -73.64 15.08
CA LEU A 3 -42.48 -72.25 15.10
C LEU A 3 -41.56 -71.95 16.28
N ILE A 4 -40.30 -71.60 15.99
CA ILE A 4 -39.65 -70.34 16.37
C ILE A 4 -38.46 -70.13 15.41
N ASN A 5 -38.64 -69.17 14.48
CA ASN A 5 -37.58 -68.38 13.88
C ASN A 5 -37.15 -67.35 14.92
N LEU A 6 -35.85 -67.18 15.17
CA LEU A 6 -35.35 -65.95 15.76
C LEU A 6 -34.21 -65.41 14.90
N LEU A 7 -34.53 -64.30 14.24
CA LEU A 7 -33.65 -63.51 13.39
C LEU A 7 -32.49 -62.92 14.21
N LEU A 8 -31.27 -62.99 13.65
CA LEU A 8 -30.18 -62.09 14.00
C LEU A 8 -30.53 -60.67 13.55
N LEU A 9 -30.58 -59.73 14.50
CA LEU A 9 -30.63 -58.30 14.23
C LEU A 9 -29.22 -57.76 13.93
N PRO A 10 -29.04 -56.93 12.89
CA PRO A 10 -27.82 -56.16 12.68
C PRO A 10 -27.81 -54.92 13.59
N ALA A 11 -26.73 -54.73 14.35
CA ALA A 11 -26.48 -53.49 15.09
C ALA A 11 -26.09 -52.37 14.12
N LEU A 12 -27.07 -51.52 13.79
CA LEU A 12 -26.88 -50.24 13.11
C LEU A 12 -26.15 -49.29 14.08
N LEU A 13 -24.87 -49.01 13.83
CA LEU A 13 -24.16 -47.88 14.43
C LEU A 13 -24.61 -46.61 13.71
N LEU A 14 -25.55 -45.88 14.33
CA LEU A 14 -25.96 -44.55 13.92
C LEU A 14 -24.80 -43.58 14.15
N GLY A 15 -24.26 -43.04 13.05
CA GLY A 15 -23.27 -41.97 13.07
C GLY A 15 -23.89 -40.67 13.56
N SER A 16 -23.39 -40.16 14.69
CA SER A 16 -23.62 -38.79 15.14
C SER A 16 -22.52 -37.90 14.57
N GLY A 17 -22.63 -37.58 13.27
CA GLY A 17 -21.87 -36.51 12.65
C GLY A 17 -22.30 -35.17 13.23
N HIS A 18 -21.57 -34.68 14.23
CA HIS A 18 -21.71 -33.32 14.72
C HIS A 18 -21.11 -32.40 13.65
N ALA A 19 -21.97 -31.91 12.75
CA ALA A 19 -21.64 -30.82 11.87
C ALA A 19 -21.44 -29.57 12.75
N SER A 20 -20.20 -29.34 13.19
CA SER A 20 -19.79 -28.06 13.72
C SER A 20 -20.05 -27.02 12.63
N ALA A 21 -20.97 -26.09 12.91
CA ALA A 21 -21.20 -24.93 12.06
C ALA A 21 -19.86 -24.20 11.88
N VAL A 22 -19.33 -24.25 10.67
CA VAL A 22 -18.22 -23.40 10.25
C VAL A 22 -18.69 -21.96 10.44
N PRO A 23 -18.04 -21.14 11.27
CA PRO A 23 -18.34 -19.72 11.33
C PRO A 23 -18.22 -19.19 9.90
N GLN A 24 -19.29 -18.61 9.39
CA GLN A 24 -19.29 -17.98 8.07
C GLN A 24 -18.09 -17.05 8.03
N ASP A 25 -17.19 -17.39 7.12
CA ASP A 25 -16.07 -16.59 6.70
C ASP A 25 -16.61 -15.17 6.49
N HIS A 26 -16.23 -14.23 7.36
CA HIS A 26 -16.34 -12.82 7.06
C HIS A 26 -15.28 -12.53 5.99
N ALA A 27 -15.46 -13.15 4.82
CA ALA A 27 -14.89 -12.69 3.58
C ALA A 27 -15.38 -11.25 3.48
N LEU A 28 -14.46 -10.34 3.80
CA LEU A 28 -14.61 -8.91 3.66
C LEU A 28 -15.11 -8.66 2.23
N GLN A 29 -16.42 -8.55 2.06
CA GLN A 29 -17.02 -8.14 0.80
C GLN A 29 -16.47 -6.73 0.57
N ALA A 30 -15.53 -6.60 -0.36
CA ALA A 30 -15.16 -5.32 -0.91
C ALA A 30 -16.46 -4.61 -1.31
N ARG A 31 -16.70 -3.41 -0.77
CA ARG A 31 -17.78 -2.58 -1.29
C ARG A 31 -17.50 -2.38 -2.78
N GLN A 32 -18.37 -2.87 -3.66
CA GLN A 32 -18.26 -2.58 -5.09
C GLN A 32 -18.07 -1.06 -5.27
N GLY A 33 -16.91 -0.66 -5.82
CA GLY A 33 -16.59 0.75 -6.14
C GLY A 33 -15.56 1.45 -5.26
N ASP A 34 -14.99 0.81 -4.23
CA ASP A 34 -13.91 1.43 -3.42
C ASP A 34 -12.49 1.13 -3.92
N ARG A 35 -12.36 0.25 -4.92
CA ARG A 35 -11.09 -0.18 -5.53
C ARG A 35 -11.33 -0.78 -6.91
N GLY A 36 -10.28 -0.89 -7.72
CA GLY A 36 -10.37 -1.54 -9.03
C GLY A 36 -9.09 -1.43 -9.84
N SER A 37 -9.21 -1.60 -11.16
CA SER A 37 -8.12 -1.39 -12.11
C SER A 37 -8.58 -0.81 -13.44
N TYR A 38 -7.66 -0.15 -14.14
CA TYR A 38 -7.82 0.32 -15.52
C TYR A 38 -6.45 0.53 -16.17
N THR A 39 -6.42 0.76 -17.48
CA THR A 39 -5.18 0.97 -18.23
C THR A 39 -4.80 2.45 -18.23
N VAL A 40 -3.54 2.75 -17.91
CA VAL A 40 -2.93 4.09 -18.04
C VAL A 40 -1.76 3.97 -19.00
N SER A 41 -1.90 4.58 -20.19
CA SER A 41 -0.88 4.47 -21.24
C SER A 41 0.48 4.96 -20.77
N GLY A 42 1.51 4.13 -20.94
CA GLY A 42 2.89 4.45 -20.56
C GLY A 42 3.24 4.18 -19.09
N LEU A 43 2.28 3.72 -18.28
CA LEU A 43 2.50 3.41 -16.87
C LEU A 43 3.52 2.27 -16.69
N GLY A 44 3.57 1.31 -17.61
CA GLY A 44 4.56 0.23 -17.63
C GLY A 44 5.99 0.75 -17.65
N SER A 45 6.27 1.72 -18.53
CA SER A 45 7.58 2.40 -18.57
C SER A 45 7.89 3.12 -17.27
N ARG A 46 6.88 3.73 -16.63
CA ARG A 46 7.09 4.43 -15.36
C ARG A 46 7.36 3.46 -14.19
N LYS A 47 6.67 2.32 -14.15
CA LYS A 47 6.98 1.23 -13.21
C LYS A 47 8.43 0.77 -13.37
N GLN A 48 8.89 0.58 -14.61
CA GLN A 48 10.27 0.19 -14.89
C GLN A 48 11.27 1.26 -14.43
N ALA A 49 10.97 2.55 -14.58
CA ALA A 49 11.84 3.61 -14.07
C ALA A 49 12.03 3.54 -12.54
N ILE A 50 10.95 3.27 -11.78
CA ILE A 50 11.02 3.09 -10.33
C ILE A 50 11.84 1.84 -9.95
N LEU A 51 11.58 0.71 -10.61
CA LEU A 51 12.31 -0.53 -10.34
C LEU A 51 13.81 -0.41 -10.68
N ASN A 52 14.14 0.22 -11.81
CA ASN A 52 15.52 0.47 -12.23
C ASN A 52 16.26 1.44 -11.31
N ALA A 53 15.52 2.30 -10.58
CA ALA A 53 16.05 3.17 -9.54
C ALA A 53 16.24 2.46 -8.18
N GLY A 54 15.98 1.15 -8.12
CA GLY A 54 16.13 0.33 -6.91
C GLY A 54 14.84 0.17 -6.11
N GLY A 55 13.69 0.54 -6.68
CA GLY A 55 12.38 0.33 -6.07
C GLY A 55 11.92 -1.12 -6.11
N ASN A 56 10.90 -1.44 -5.31
CA ASN A 56 10.24 -2.74 -5.25
C ASN A 56 8.72 -2.60 -5.49
N THR A 57 7.95 -3.68 -5.29
CA THR A 57 6.50 -3.66 -5.50
C THR A 57 5.73 -2.82 -4.49
N LEU A 58 6.26 -2.60 -3.28
CA LEU A 58 5.71 -1.65 -2.33
C LEU A 58 5.89 -0.21 -2.85
N ASP A 59 7.06 0.13 -3.39
CA ASP A 59 7.30 1.45 -3.98
C ASP A 59 6.35 1.70 -5.16
N LEU A 60 6.17 0.70 -6.04
CA LEU A 60 5.15 0.79 -7.09
C LEU A 60 3.75 1.02 -6.51
N ALA A 61 3.37 0.29 -5.46
CA ALA A 61 2.04 0.42 -4.86
C ALA A 61 1.81 1.80 -4.23
N ILE A 62 2.82 2.36 -3.55
CA ILE A 62 2.78 3.72 -3.01
C ILE A 62 2.58 4.73 -4.15
N ALA A 63 3.48 4.73 -5.14
CA ALA A 63 3.40 5.68 -6.26
C ALA A 63 2.08 5.56 -7.05
N MET A 64 1.55 4.33 -7.18
CA MET A 64 0.30 4.05 -7.87
C MET A 64 -0.92 4.62 -7.13
N LEU A 65 -0.90 4.63 -5.80
CA LEU A 65 -1.97 5.25 -5.02
C LEU A 65 -1.92 6.78 -5.13
N GLU A 66 -0.73 7.37 -5.15
CA GLU A 66 -0.53 8.82 -5.08
C GLU A 66 -0.91 9.58 -6.36
N THR A 67 -0.70 8.96 -7.54
CA THR A 67 -1.08 9.51 -8.85
C THR A 67 -1.42 8.41 -9.85
N ASP A 68 -2.21 8.75 -10.87
CA ASP A 68 -2.59 7.80 -11.92
C ASP A 68 -1.42 7.33 -12.76
N GLY A 69 -0.56 8.26 -13.17
CA GLY A 69 0.60 8.00 -14.05
C GLY A 69 1.91 7.74 -13.32
N MET A 70 1.93 7.76 -11.98
CA MET A 70 3.19 7.81 -11.19
C MET A 70 4.08 9.00 -11.63
N THR A 71 3.45 10.16 -11.81
CA THR A 71 4.05 11.39 -12.32
C THR A 71 4.20 12.46 -11.23
N THR A 72 4.85 13.57 -11.56
CA THR A 72 5.15 14.68 -10.66
C THR A 72 4.54 16.00 -11.13
N ASP A 73 3.59 15.95 -12.07
CA ASP A 73 2.87 17.08 -12.68
C ASP A 73 1.61 17.50 -11.90
N TYR A 74 1.46 16.99 -10.67
CA TYR A 74 0.41 17.41 -9.76
C TYR A 74 0.62 18.86 -9.27
N ALA A 75 -0.47 19.54 -8.92
CA ALA A 75 -0.42 20.92 -8.48
C ALA A 75 0.41 21.08 -7.19
N TYR A 76 1.15 22.18 -7.12
CA TYR A 76 1.96 22.53 -5.97
C TYR A 76 1.16 23.42 -5.00
N ASP A 77 0.42 22.81 -4.07
CA ASP A 77 -0.51 23.51 -3.18
C ASP A 77 -0.03 23.60 -1.72
N MET A 78 0.80 22.66 -1.27
CA MET A 78 1.38 22.64 0.09
C MET A 78 2.77 23.29 0.15
N ARG A 79 3.17 23.77 1.34
CA ARG A 79 4.45 24.47 1.60
C ARG A 79 5.13 23.94 2.85
N ASP A 80 6.38 24.34 3.06
CA ASP A 80 7.13 24.05 4.28
C ASP A 80 7.17 22.54 4.54
N ASP A 81 7.02 22.08 5.79
CA ASP A 81 7.09 20.65 6.12
C ASP A 81 5.96 19.80 5.47
N ALA A 82 4.89 20.42 4.97
CA ALA A 82 3.80 19.75 4.27
C ALA A 82 3.99 19.66 2.75
N ALA A 83 4.99 20.34 2.19
CA ALA A 83 5.28 20.30 0.76
C ALA A 83 5.57 18.88 0.27
N ASN A 84 4.90 18.44 -0.80
CA ASN A 84 5.00 17.07 -1.33
C ASN A 84 5.84 17.00 -2.61
N PHE A 85 6.75 16.03 -2.68
CA PHE A 85 7.67 15.85 -3.81
C PHE A 85 7.76 14.41 -4.30
N GLY A 86 8.15 14.26 -5.56
CA GLY A 86 8.41 12.96 -6.18
C GLY A 86 7.13 12.17 -6.47
N VAL A 87 7.30 10.98 -7.03
CA VAL A 87 6.16 10.11 -7.41
C VAL A 87 5.44 9.53 -6.21
N PHE A 88 6.10 9.51 -5.05
CA PHE A 88 5.51 9.05 -3.80
C PHE A 88 4.85 10.18 -3.02
N LYS A 89 4.91 11.44 -3.47
CA LYS A 89 4.42 12.62 -2.73
C LYS A 89 4.96 12.68 -1.30
N GLN A 90 6.27 12.50 -1.13
CA GLN A 90 6.92 12.55 0.18
C GLN A 90 6.89 13.98 0.72
N ASN A 91 6.42 14.17 1.95
CA ASN A 91 6.40 15.48 2.58
C ASN A 91 7.80 15.93 3.05
N TRP A 92 8.08 17.22 2.95
CA TRP A 92 9.37 17.80 3.33
C TRP A 92 9.73 17.54 4.79
N GLY A 93 8.75 17.55 5.70
CA GLY A 93 8.96 17.32 7.13
C GLY A 93 9.63 15.97 7.41
N MET A 94 9.28 14.93 6.66
CA MET A 94 10.02 13.67 6.70
C MET A 94 11.35 13.77 5.96
N LEU A 95 11.35 14.24 4.71
CA LEU A 95 12.56 14.27 3.87
C LEU A 95 13.75 14.94 4.56
N ARG A 96 13.53 16.10 5.19
CA ARG A 96 14.59 16.85 5.87
C ARG A 96 15.13 16.18 7.14
N VAL A 97 14.48 15.12 7.63
CA VAL A 97 14.93 14.34 8.78
C VAL A 97 15.76 13.13 8.34
N CYS A 98 15.35 12.45 7.26
CA CYS A 98 15.88 11.12 6.95
C CYS A 98 16.50 10.94 5.56
N ALA A 99 16.20 11.78 4.57
CA ALA A 99 16.67 11.59 3.20
C ALA A 99 18.15 12.02 3.01
N SER A 100 19.04 11.23 3.60
CA SER A 100 20.48 11.51 3.65
C SER A 100 21.16 11.36 2.29
N ARG A 101 20.81 10.35 1.49
CA ARG A 101 21.40 10.16 0.15
C ARG A 101 21.02 11.25 -0.86
N ALA A 102 19.88 11.90 -0.67
CA ALA A 102 19.47 13.06 -1.47
C ALA A 102 20.04 14.38 -0.95
N GLY A 103 20.66 14.39 0.25
CA GLY A 103 21.26 15.56 0.87
C GLY A 103 20.28 16.45 1.62
N PHE A 104 19.09 15.95 1.99
CA PHE A 104 18.06 16.75 2.69
C PHE A 104 18.13 16.64 4.20
N ALA A 105 18.66 15.54 4.73
CA ALA A 105 18.78 15.34 6.18
C ALA A 105 19.52 16.51 6.86
N GLY A 106 18.88 17.15 7.83
CA GLY A 106 19.41 18.31 8.57
C GLY A 106 19.05 19.68 7.99
N GLN A 107 18.38 19.74 6.83
CA GLN A 107 17.90 21.01 6.30
C GLN A 107 16.72 21.58 7.11
N SER A 108 16.52 22.90 7.03
CA SER A 108 15.45 23.60 7.71
C SER A 108 14.11 23.48 6.98
N THR A 109 13.02 23.76 7.68
CA THR A 109 11.67 23.83 7.10
C THR A 109 11.60 24.82 5.93
N SER A 110 12.24 25.99 6.02
CA SER A 110 12.23 27.01 4.96
C SER A 110 12.98 26.60 3.70
N GLN A 111 13.78 25.54 3.74
CA GLN A 111 14.50 24.99 2.59
C GLN A 111 13.67 24.00 1.78
N TRP A 112 12.36 23.89 2.02
CA TRP A 112 11.47 22.91 1.39
C TRP A 112 11.57 22.85 -0.13
N ASN A 113 11.80 23.98 -0.82
CA ASN A 113 11.95 24.01 -2.27
C ASN A 113 13.09 23.12 -2.79
N ASN A 114 14.09 22.79 -1.96
CA ASN A 114 15.15 21.85 -2.33
C ASN A 114 14.62 20.44 -2.64
N GLY A 115 13.46 20.07 -2.07
CA GLY A 115 12.77 18.82 -2.36
C GLY A 115 12.31 18.69 -3.82
N ALA A 116 12.19 19.81 -4.56
CA ALA A 116 11.79 19.79 -5.98
C ALA A 116 12.73 18.98 -6.88
N ARG A 117 13.96 18.70 -6.42
CA ARG A 117 14.87 17.75 -7.06
C ARG A 117 14.20 16.38 -7.31
N LEU A 118 13.38 15.90 -6.37
CA LEU A 118 12.73 14.60 -6.50
C LEU A 118 11.73 14.53 -7.66
N ASN A 119 11.27 15.68 -8.15
CA ASN A 119 10.31 15.72 -9.26
C ASN A 119 10.94 15.32 -10.61
N TRP A 120 12.27 15.36 -10.73
CA TRP A 120 13.00 15.02 -11.96
C TRP A 120 14.13 13.98 -11.74
N ASP A 121 14.58 13.75 -10.50
CA ASP A 121 15.60 12.76 -10.15
C ASP A 121 14.95 11.54 -9.48
N ILE A 122 14.53 10.56 -10.30
CA ILE A 122 13.86 9.34 -9.81
C ILE A 122 14.76 8.50 -8.88
N TYR A 123 16.08 8.55 -9.07
CA TYR A 123 17.03 7.85 -8.20
C TYR A 123 17.09 8.48 -6.82
N ALA A 124 17.12 9.83 -6.74
CA ALA A 124 17.03 10.53 -5.47
C ALA A 124 15.68 10.31 -4.78
N ASP A 125 14.59 10.22 -5.54
CA ASP A 125 13.25 10.03 -4.98
C ASP A 125 13.10 8.64 -4.32
N VAL A 126 13.44 7.58 -5.05
CA VAL A 126 13.46 6.21 -4.54
C VAL A 126 14.43 6.07 -3.36
N ALA A 127 15.63 6.65 -3.45
CA ALA A 127 16.59 6.63 -2.36
C ALA A 127 16.05 7.32 -1.09
N SER A 128 15.40 8.48 -1.24
CA SER A 128 14.80 9.22 -0.12
C SER A 128 13.70 8.41 0.57
N ARG A 129 12.85 7.73 -0.20
CA ARG A 129 11.77 6.90 0.34
C ARG A 129 12.30 5.73 1.16
N TRP A 130 13.34 5.08 0.67
CA TRP A 130 14.07 4.03 1.38
C TRP A 130 14.75 4.54 2.64
N ASP A 131 15.50 5.65 2.56
CA ASP A 131 16.18 6.23 3.73
C ASP A 131 15.17 6.56 4.83
N CYS A 132 14.04 7.14 4.45
CA CYS A 132 13.00 7.52 5.37
C CYS A 132 12.25 6.34 5.98
N GLN A 133 11.95 5.29 5.22
CA GLN A 133 11.35 4.10 5.83
C GLN A 133 12.34 3.36 6.74
N ASN A 134 13.63 3.31 6.39
CA ASN A 134 14.66 2.71 7.23
C ASN A 134 14.84 3.49 8.54
N TYR A 135 14.78 4.82 8.48
CA TYR A 135 14.89 5.67 9.66
C TYR A 135 13.71 5.52 10.62
N TYR A 136 12.47 5.62 10.10
CA TYR A 136 11.28 5.60 10.94
C TYR A 136 10.79 4.18 11.28
N GLY A 137 11.14 3.19 10.46
CA GLY A 137 10.48 1.88 10.43
C GLY A 137 9.13 1.94 9.71
N TYR A 138 8.65 0.77 9.26
CA TYR A 138 7.48 0.64 8.37
C TYR A 138 6.23 1.38 8.89
N ASN A 139 5.76 1.09 10.10
CA ASN A 139 4.52 1.66 10.62
C ASN A 139 4.58 3.18 10.81
N ARG A 140 5.70 3.67 11.36
CA ARG A 140 5.88 5.09 11.64
C ARG A 140 6.15 5.89 10.36
N TRP A 141 6.79 5.29 9.37
CA TRP A 141 6.91 5.89 8.05
C TRP A 141 5.54 6.11 7.42
N PHE A 142 4.64 5.11 7.42
CA PHE A 142 3.29 5.28 6.91
C PHE A 142 2.51 6.39 7.63
N ALA A 143 2.65 6.46 8.96
CA ALA A 143 1.99 7.49 9.76
C ALA A 143 2.49 8.89 9.41
N GLY A 144 3.82 9.08 9.35
CA GLY A 144 4.42 10.36 8.98
C GLY A 144 4.20 10.72 7.51
N HIS A 145 4.16 9.73 6.62
CA HIS A 145 3.94 9.94 5.19
C HIS A 145 2.52 10.45 4.97
N ARG A 146 1.56 9.80 5.63
CA ARG A 146 0.15 10.14 5.52
C ARG A 146 -0.18 11.48 6.16
N ASN A 147 0.29 11.76 7.38
CA ASN A 147 -0.19 12.90 8.18
C ASN A 147 0.94 13.67 8.91
N GLY A 148 2.14 13.68 8.34
CA GLY A 148 3.28 14.48 8.82
C GLY A 148 3.57 14.29 10.31
N ALA A 149 3.90 15.40 10.99
CA ALA A 149 4.19 15.41 12.42
C ALA A 149 3.02 14.89 13.28
N THR A 150 1.77 15.18 12.90
CA THR A 150 0.57 14.70 13.60
C THR A 150 0.46 13.18 13.54
N GLY A 151 0.72 12.59 12.38
CA GLY A 151 0.78 11.14 12.20
C GLY A 151 1.93 10.52 13.00
N LEU A 152 3.10 11.15 13.03
CA LEU A 152 4.24 10.67 13.84
C LEU A 152 3.97 10.71 15.36
N ALA A 153 3.03 11.53 15.81
CA ALA A 153 2.58 11.60 17.19
C ALA A 153 1.45 10.59 17.52
N ASN A 154 0.67 10.17 16.51
CA ASN A 154 -0.42 9.20 16.66
C ASN A 154 -0.43 8.21 15.49
N LEU A 155 0.23 7.06 15.68
CA LEU A 155 0.54 6.11 14.61
C LEU A 155 -0.65 5.29 14.11
N ASP A 156 -1.71 5.18 14.91
CA ASP A 156 -2.75 4.15 14.76
C ASP A 156 -4.14 4.73 14.48
N THR A 157 -4.22 5.95 13.93
CA THR A 157 -5.50 6.50 13.47
C THR A 157 -6.12 5.63 12.37
N GLN A 158 -7.45 5.60 12.29
CA GLN A 158 -8.16 4.83 11.26
C GLN A 158 -7.75 5.27 9.84
N ASP A 159 -7.47 6.56 9.63
CA ASP A 159 -7.00 7.10 8.36
C ASP A 159 -5.65 6.51 7.94
N ILE A 160 -4.67 6.47 8.86
CA ILE A 160 -3.35 5.87 8.61
C ILE A 160 -3.49 4.37 8.32
N GLN A 161 -4.35 3.67 9.05
CA GLN A 161 -4.61 2.24 8.82
C GLN A 161 -5.23 2.01 7.44
N ASN A 162 -6.25 2.79 7.06
CA ASN A 162 -6.88 2.70 5.75
C ASN A 162 -5.90 2.96 4.61
N TYR A 163 -5.07 4.01 4.73
CA TYR A 163 -4.03 4.33 3.75
C TYR A 163 -3.01 3.19 3.59
N ARG A 164 -2.52 2.64 4.70
CA ARG A 164 -1.57 1.51 4.69
C ARG A 164 -2.20 0.26 4.07
N SER A 165 -3.42 -0.10 4.45
CA SER A 165 -4.13 -1.26 3.91
C SER A 165 -4.45 -1.11 2.43
N ALA A 166 -4.75 0.10 1.95
CA ALA A 166 -4.93 0.39 0.53
C ALA A 166 -3.66 0.08 -0.28
N ILE A 167 -2.49 0.55 0.19
CA ILE A 167 -1.21 0.28 -0.45
C ILE A 167 -0.87 -1.21 -0.42
N GLN A 168 -1.11 -1.90 0.69
CA GLN A 168 -0.89 -3.34 0.78
C GLN A 168 -1.79 -4.13 -0.18
N TRP A 169 -3.04 -3.69 -0.39
CA TRP A 169 -3.93 -4.29 -1.38
C TRP A 169 -3.44 -4.07 -2.81
N ILE A 170 -2.97 -2.86 -3.14
CA ILE A 170 -2.38 -2.58 -4.46
C ILE A 170 -1.12 -3.44 -4.67
N GLN A 171 -0.26 -3.51 -3.65
CA GLN A 171 0.93 -4.35 -3.69
C GLN A 171 0.58 -5.82 -3.96
N SER A 172 -0.43 -6.36 -3.28
CA SER A 172 -0.85 -7.75 -3.51
C SER A 172 -1.38 -7.97 -4.92
N GLN A 173 -2.01 -6.96 -5.55
CA GLN A 173 -2.41 -7.06 -6.96
C GLN A 173 -1.19 -7.12 -7.89
N ILE A 174 -0.19 -6.26 -7.65
CA ILE A 174 1.06 -6.24 -8.43
C ILE A 174 1.82 -7.57 -8.29
N ASP A 175 1.84 -8.13 -7.07
CA ASP A 175 2.54 -9.39 -6.79
C ASP A 175 1.76 -10.64 -7.26
N SER A 176 0.46 -10.53 -7.54
CA SER A 176 -0.36 -11.65 -8.03
C SER A 176 0.06 -12.15 -9.42
N ASN A 177 0.67 -11.29 -10.24
CA ASN A 177 1.14 -11.66 -11.56
C ASN A 177 2.30 -10.73 -11.99
N SER A 178 3.43 -11.32 -12.38
CA SER A 178 4.64 -10.58 -12.74
C SER A 178 4.44 -9.56 -13.87
N ARG A 179 3.45 -9.77 -14.75
CA ARG A 179 3.08 -8.79 -15.80
C ARG A 179 2.74 -7.42 -15.25
N TYR A 180 2.18 -7.34 -14.04
CA TYR A 180 1.70 -6.06 -13.48
C TYR A 180 2.84 -5.16 -13.02
N ARG A 181 4.07 -5.67 -12.99
CA ARG A 181 5.29 -4.87 -12.78
C ARG A 181 5.75 -4.14 -14.04
N THR A 182 5.26 -4.54 -15.22
CA THR A 182 5.74 -4.07 -16.52
C THR A 182 4.65 -3.52 -17.43
N ASP A 183 3.38 -3.92 -17.24
CA ASP A 183 2.27 -3.47 -18.08
C ASP A 183 1.65 -2.13 -17.62
N ASP A 184 0.69 -1.64 -18.39
CA ASP A 184 0.01 -0.37 -18.18
C ASP A 184 -1.19 -0.47 -17.21
N THR A 185 -1.36 -1.58 -16.50
CA THR A 185 -2.48 -1.75 -15.56
C THR A 185 -2.22 -0.95 -14.28
N ARG A 186 -3.11 0.00 -13.98
CA ARG A 186 -3.19 0.66 -12.68
C ARG A 186 -4.19 -0.07 -11.80
N PHE A 187 -3.81 -0.34 -10.55
CA PHE A 187 -4.72 -0.69 -9.47
C PHE A 187 -4.94 0.51 -8.57
N TRP A 188 -6.15 0.70 -8.09
CA TRP A 188 -6.50 1.87 -7.28
C TRP A 188 -7.41 1.48 -6.12
N VAL A 189 -7.36 2.30 -5.08
CA VAL A 189 -8.27 2.28 -3.93
C VAL A 189 -8.66 3.72 -3.65
N ASN A 190 -9.94 4.00 -3.40
CA ASN A 190 -10.40 5.33 -3.03
C ASN A 190 -9.99 5.63 -1.58
N VAL A 191 -8.95 6.44 -1.42
CA VAL A 191 -8.53 6.99 -0.14
C VAL A 191 -8.72 8.51 -0.20
N PRO A 192 -9.60 9.11 0.62
CA PRO A 192 -9.81 10.55 0.62
C PRO A 192 -8.50 11.32 0.85
N PRO A 193 -8.26 12.46 0.18
CA PRO A 193 -7.15 13.35 0.50
C PRO A 193 -7.34 13.98 1.90
N ILE A 194 -6.24 14.40 2.53
CA ILE A 194 -6.23 15.16 3.79
C ILE A 194 -5.42 16.45 3.65
#